data_AF-A0A5M9ZGW1-F1
#
_entry.id   AF-A0A5M9ZGW1-F1
#
_cell.length_a   1.000
_cell.length_b   1.000
_cell.length_c   1.000
_cell.angle_alpha   90.00
_cell.angle_beta   90.00
_cell.angle_gamma   90.00
#
_symmetry.space_group_name_H-M   'P 1'
#
loop_
_entity.id
_entity.type
_entity.pdbx_description
1 polymer ?
#
loop_
_entity_poly.entity_id
_entity_poly.type
_entity_poly.pdbx_seq_one_letter_code
_entity_poly.pdbx_strand_id
1 'polypeptide(L)'
;MKRISKAIVALGAALAMVMGGGVSVAQADEHPSASASNVKVSEIGAHTANVTFDWNITGTTADQIKNVCFVVAIERYTSMTPIENRKIPYAWGADDYTCGHGLNDSELTDMSTQEAQAAYNKVYGVRNADLTLPDGNGGEYLAAKVSGQEYFRYNDQSWDGKSLSGTYSLAVIGLLPNSTYGNTSSDVHSAFEQLWDQGVRQTTPVDLRYALAGLQVELKDGSSIDFDRDSSPAQVPDFTTTAEPAGTTEDKLTPETKDNVTVDNSGKVEAGKSARIYINDLKENCKADGASCFWYGYIYSDPTKLTGPDGSPFLTVKKDDAGKYYVDAFIPDGFSGEHKIALTDETGTLQGWTDVTVDRGKTSPFTDVIKGKTPHFDEILWLADQGISTGWKQPDGTTTFAPQADVNRQDMAAFLYRLAGSPEFDETKAKNPFADVTEKTPHYKEILWLASTGITTGYTQADGTVRFEGLAGVQRQDMAAFLHRLADYAKAPAPTGEDKSFTDVDEKTPHAEDIAWLAKTGVTTGYEDGTFGGSRIVIRQDMAAFLQRMKTNVLK
;
A
#
# COMPACT_ATOMS: atom_id res chain seq x y z
N MET A 1 -28.76 45.65 -49.36
CA MET A 1 -27.70 45.53 -50.39
C MET A 1 -26.45 46.23 -49.86
N LYS A 2 -25.35 45.46 -49.68
CA LYS A 2 -23.92 45.87 -49.61
C LYS A 2 -23.55 47.07 -48.69
N ARG A 3 -22.57 47.06 -47.79
CA ARG A 3 -21.42 46.21 -47.43
C ARG A 3 -20.92 46.78 -46.07
N ILE A 4 -20.68 45.95 -45.06
CA ILE A 4 -19.34 45.62 -44.48
C ILE A 4 -18.40 46.82 -44.27
N SER A 5 -18.07 47.15 -43.01
CA SER A 5 -16.71 46.98 -42.43
C SER A 5 -16.39 47.94 -41.25
N LYS A 6 -15.85 47.33 -40.17
CA LYS A 6 -14.79 47.80 -39.25
C LYS A 6 -15.11 48.98 -38.31
N ALA A 7 -15.21 48.80 -36.99
CA ALA A 7 -14.17 48.46 -35.98
C ALA A 7 -13.52 49.70 -35.34
N ILE A 8 -13.19 49.55 -34.05
CA ILE A 8 -12.26 50.34 -33.20
C ILE A 8 -12.88 51.43 -32.32
N VAL A 9 -13.25 51.02 -31.10
CA VAL A 9 -12.60 51.33 -29.81
C VAL A 9 -12.11 52.77 -29.54
N ALA A 10 -12.74 53.32 -28.49
CA ALA A 10 -12.17 54.09 -27.38
C ALA A 10 -12.04 55.61 -27.40
N LEU A 11 -12.43 56.09 -26.21
CA LEU A 11 -11.93 57.23 -25.45
C LEU A 11 -12.53 58.62 -25.73
N GLY A 12 -13.28 59.09 -24.74
CA GLY A 12 -12.89 60.36 -24.12
C GLY A 12 -14.00 61.36 -23.89
N ALA A 13 -14.04 61.82 -22.64
CA ALA A 13 -14.49 63.12 -22.17
C ALA A 13 -16.00 63.31 -21.90
N ALA A 14 -16.26 63.23 -20.59
CA ALA A 14 -17.23 64.01 -19.83
C ALA A 14 -17.62 65.37 -20.44
N LEU A 15 -18.93 65.62 -20.47
CA LEU A 15 -19.50 66.95 -20.48
C LEU A 15 -20.56 67.02 -19.39
N ALA A 16 -20.32 67.83 -18.36
CA ALA A 16 -21.33 68.21 -17.39
C ALA A 16 -22.11 69.40 -17.94
N MET A 17 -23.44 69.38 -17.88
CA MET A 17 -24.25 70.53 -17.41
C MET A 17 -25.76 70.24 -17.32
N VAL A 18 -26.29 70.56 -16.14
CA VAL A 18 -27.60 71.18 -15.83
C VAL A 18 -28.83 70.28 -15.59
N MET A 19 -29.05 70.07 -14.28
CA MET A 19 -30.29 70.24 -13.50
C MET A 19 -31.59 69.52 -13.88
N GLY A 20 -32.08 68.71 -12.94
CA GLY A 20 -33.52 68.54 -12.72
C GLY A 20 -33.94 67.23 -12.07
N GLY A 21 -34.02 67.22 -10.74
CA GLY A 21 -35.05 66.49 -9.98
C GLY A 21 -35.02 64.96 -9.96
N GLY A 22 -34.78 64.40 -8.77
CA GLY A 22 -35.07 63.00 -8.45
C GLY A 22 -33.83 62.27 -7.94
N VAL A 23 -33.58 62.35 -6.64
CA VAL A 23 -32.64 61.42 -5.99
C VAL A 23 -33.34 60.06 -5.93
N SER A 24 -33.25 59.28 -7.00
CA SER A 24 -33.22 57.82 -6.85
C SER A 24 -31.76 57.47 -6.61
N VAL A 25 -31.41 57.21 -5.35
CA VAL A 25 -30.21 56.43 -5.07
C VAL A 25 -30.48 55.07 -5.69
N ALA A 26 -29.97 54.84 -6.90
CA ALA A 26 -29.78 53.48 -7.37
C ALA A 26 -28.76 52.89 -6.39
N GLN A 27 -29.23 52.07 -5.44
CA GLN A 27 -28.39 51.03 -4.88
C GLN A 27 -27.88 50.26 -6.09
N ALA A 28 -26.57 50.33 -6.36
CA ALA A 28 -25.95 49.25 -7.08
C ALA A 28 -26.22 48.02 -6.21
N ASP A 29 -27.04 47.10 -6.70
CA ASP A 29 -27.21 45.80 -6.07
C ASP A 29 -25.83 45.14 -6.03
N GLU A 30 -25.18 45.19 -4.86
CA GLU A 30 -23.95 44.42 -4.64
C GLU A 30 -24.35 42.95 -4.67
N HIS A 31 -24.07 42.29 -5.79
CA HIS A 31 -24.27 40.86 -5.92
C HIS A 31 -23.48 40.14 -4.81
N PRO A 32 -24.09 39.17 -4.11
CA PRO A 32 -23.40 38.35 -3.12
C PRO A 32 -22.10 37.77 -3.70
N SER A 33 -21.02 37.85 -2.93
CA SER A 33 -19.71 37.37 -3.35
C SER A 33 -18.93 36.77 -2.17
N ALA A 34 -18.03 35.83 -2.49
CA ALA A 34 -17.18 35.17 -1.52
C ALA A 34 -15.73 35.17 -2.02
N SER A 35 -14.76 35.28 -1.11
CA SER A 35 -13.35 35.28 -1.45
C SER A 35 -12.49 34.60 -0.38
N ALA A 36 -11.35 34.08 -0.82
CA ALA A 36 -10.29 33.57 0.04
C ALA A 36 -8.97 34.31 -0.23
N SER A 37 -8.10 34.40 0.77
CA SER A 37 -6.81 35.10 0.68
C SER A 37 -5.83 34.57 1.73
N ASN A 38 -4.58 35.08 1.70
CA ASN A 38 -3.54 34.77 2.70
C ASN A 38 -3.31 33.26 2.91
N VAL A 39 -3.37 32.48 1.82
CA VAL A 39 -3.24 31.02 1.86
C VAL A 39 -1.83 30.61 2.32
N LYS A 40 -1.76 29.68 3.28
CA LYS A 40 -0.53 29.12 3.84
C LYS A 40 -0.64 27.61 3.92
N VAL A 41 0.50 26.95 3.71
CA VAL A 41 0.63 25.50 3.90
C VAL A 41 1.50 25.22 5.11
N SER A 42 1.10 24.28 5.95
CA SER A 42 1.81 23.86 7.16
C SER A 42 1.60 22.35 7.40
N GLU A 43 2.34 21.78 8.35
CA GLU A 43 2.18 20.37 8.76
C GLU A 43 2.24 19.40 7.56
N ILE A 44 3.21 19.62 6.69
CA ILE A 44 3.38 18.85 5.46
C ILE A 44 3.97 17.48 5.82
N GLY A 45 3.15 16.44 5.67
CA GLY A 45 3.55 15.04 5.79
C GLY A 45 3.76 14.37 4.44
N ALA A 46 3.88 13.04 4.46
CA ALA A 46 4.02 12.23 3.25
C ALA A 46 2.72 12.19 2.42
N HIS A 47 1.57 12.30 3.08
CA HIS A 47 0.24 12.17 2.47
C HIS A 47 -0.72 13.29 2.80
N THR A 48 -0.25 14.28 3.56
CA THR A 48 -1.10 15.30 4.18
C THR A 48 -0.43 16.67 4.18
N ALA A 49 -1.25 17.73 4.22
CA ALA A 49 -0.81 19.10 4.48
C ALA A 49 -2.00 19.92 4.98
N ASN A 50 -1.78 20.83 5.93
CA ASN A 50 -2.81 21.78 6.35
C ASN A 50 -2.76 23.02 5.47
N VAL A 51 -3.91 23.36 4.86
CA VAL A 51 -4.10 24.57 4.07
C VAL A 51 -4.95 25.55 4.87
N THR A 52 -4.34 26.67 5.26
CA THR A 52 -4.98 27.73 6.05
C THR A 52 -5.19 28.96 5.18
N PHE A 53 -6.37 29.57 5.24
CA PHE A 53 -6.69 30.76 4.46
C PHE A 53 -7.68 31.67 5.19
N ASP A 54 -7.59 32.96 4.89
CA ASP A 54 -8.58 33.95 5.33
C ASP A 54 -9.73 33.98 4.33
N TRP A 55 -10.96 34.10 4.80
CA TRP A 55 -12.16 34.11 3.97
C TRP A 55 -13.07 35.29 4.30
N ASN A 56 -13.86 35.73 3.32
CA ASN A 56 -14.78 36.85 3.46
C ASN A 56 -16.00 36.70 2.51
N ILE A 57 -17.17 37.11 2.98
CA ILE A 57 -18.45 37.10 2.25
C ILE A 57 -19.03 38.52 2.27
N THR A 58 -19.42 39.04 1.11
CA THR A 58 -20.00 40.40 0.94
C THR A 58 -21.27 40.36 0.11
N GLY A 59 -22.04 41.45 0.09
CA GLY A 59 -23.30 41.54 -0.67
C GLY A 59 -24.46 40.70 -0.12
N THR A 60 -24.32 40.12 1.08
CA THR A 60 -25.38 39.37 1.77
C THR A 60 -25.23 39.47 3.30
N THR A 61 -26.22 38.98 4.05
CA THR A 61 -26.21 38.93 5.52
C THR A 61 -26.28 37.49 6.02
N ALA A 62 -25.77 37.23 7.23
CA ALA A 62 -25.70 35.88 7.78
C ALA A 62 -27.09 35.20 7.91
N ASP A 63 -28.16 35.97 8.11
CA ASP A 63 -29.53 35.44 8.15
C ASP A 63 -30.05 34.97 6.78
N GLN A 64 -29.43 35.41 5.67
CA GLN A 64 -29.74 34.95 4.32
C GLN A 64 -28.94 33.70 3.92
N ILE A 65 -27.83 33.43 4.60
CA ILE A 65 -26.96 32.28 4.34
C ILE A 65 -27.56 31.02 4.97
N LYS A 66 -27.63 29.94 4.19
CA LYS A 66 -28.00 28.59 4.63
C LYS A 66 -26.77 27.83 5.11
N ASN A 67 -25.68 27.86 4.35
CA ASN A 67 -24.44 27.18 4.69
C ASN A 67 -23.20 27.86 4.06
N VAL A 68 -22.04 27.68 4.70
CA VAL A 68 -20.74 28.02 4.13
C VAL A 68 -19.88 26.77 4.15
N CYS A 69 -19.44 26.35 2.97
CA CYS A 69 -18.63 25.17 2.80
C CYS A 69 -17.22 25.56 2.36
N PHE A 70 -16.20 25.15 3.11
CA PHE A 70 -14.80 25.44 2.81
C PHE A 70 -14.22 24.34 1.93
N VAL A 71 -13.49 24.72 0.88
CA VAL A 71 -13.02 23.79 -0.16
C VAL A 71 -11.52 23.98 -0.42
N VAL A 72 -10.80 22.88 -0.56
CA VAL A 72 -9.46 22.84 -1.18
C VAL A 72 -9.47 21.85 -2.34
N ALA A 73 -9.20 22.34 -3.54
CA ALA A 73 -9.12 21.54 -4.76
C ALA A 73 -7.68 21.21 -5.13
N ILE A 74 -7.44 19.95 -5.53
CA ILE A 74 -6.14 19.42 -5.93
C ILE A 74 -6.26 18.75 -7.29
N GLU A 75 -5.52 19.27 -8.26
CA GLU A 75 -5.30 18.64 -9.57
C GLU A 75 -3.80 18.53 -9.82
N ARG A 76 -3.36 17.35 -10.24
CA ARG A 76 -1.96 17.08 -10.57
C ARG A 76 -1.88 16.03 -11.67
N TYR A 77 -1.51 16.44 -12.88
CA TYR A 77 -1.30 15.51 -14.00
C TYR A 77 0.19 15.32 -14.27
N THR A 78 0.58 14.06 -14.40
CA THR A 78 1.99 13.64 -14.58
C THR A 78 2.28 13.09 -15.96
N SER A 79 1.25 12.67 -16.71
CA SER A 79 1.41 12.24 -18.09
C SER A 79 0.20 12.58 -18.94
N MET A 80 0.45 12.76 -20.23
CA MET A 80 -0.59 13.01 -21.23
C MET A 80 -0.27 12.28 -22.54
N THR A 81 -1.32 11.76 -23.18
CA THR A 81 -1.28 11.16 -24.51
C THR A 81 -2.28 11.91 -25.39
N PRO A 82 -1.84 12.86 -26.21
CA PRO A 82 -2.71 13.53 -27.18
C PRO A 82 -3.25 12.54 -28.23
N ILE A 83 -4.55 12.60 -28.53
CA ILE A 83 -5.28 11.66 -29.40
C ILE A 83 -5.83 12.37 -30.63
N GLU A 84 -6.62 13.42 -30.44
CA GLU A 84 -7.26 14.19 -31.50
C GLU A 84 -7.28 15.68 -31.11
N ASN A 85 -7.12 16.61 -32.06
CA ASN A 85 -7.44 18.02 -31.85
C ASN A 85 -8.17 18.55 -33.10
N ARG A 86 -9.42 18.98 -32.92
CA ARG A 86 -10.26 19.51 -34.00
C ARG A 86 -10.10 21.02 -34.23
N LYS A 87 -9.27 21.70 -33.42
CA LYS A 87 -8.93 23.13 -33.52
C LYS A 87 -10.15 24.04 -33.66
N ILE A 88 -11.13 23.83 -32.80
CA ILE A 88 -12.39 24.56 -32.85
C ILE A 88 -12.34 25.74 -31.85
N PRO A 89 -12.71 26.98 -32.24
CA PRO A 89 -12.63 28.12 -31.35
C PRO A 89 -13.78 28.12 -30.33
N TYR A 90 -13.49 27.90 -29.05
CA TYR A 90 -14.47 27.95 -27.97
C TYR A 90 -13.89 28.58 -26.69
N ALA A 91 -14.78 29.10 -25.84
CA ALA A 91 -14.47 29.55 -24.49
C ALA A 91 -14.86 28.45 -23.50
N TRP A 92 -14.01 28.20 -22.52
CA TRP A 92 -14.29 27.30 -21.40
C TRP A 92 -15.12 28.00 -20.32
N GLY A 93 -15.93 27.23 -19.60
CA GLY A 93 -16.35 27.55 -18.24
C GLY A 93 -15.61 26.63 -17.28
N ALA A 94 -15.21 27.14 -16.13
CA ALA A 94 -14.59 26.36 -15.08
C ALA A 94 -15.49 25.20 -14.60
N ASP A 95 -14.85 24.13 -14.12
CA ASP A 95 -15.55 23.12 -13.32
C ASP A 95 -16.03 23.77 -12.01
N ASP A 96 -17.32 23.64 -11.72
CA ASP A 96 -17.91 24.13 -10.48
C ASP A 96 -17.51 23.20 -9.32
N TYR A 97 -16.67 23.69 -8.41
CA TYR A 97 -16.29 22.95 -7.20
C TYR A 97 -17.39 23.09 -6.15
N THR A 98 -18.42 22.25 -6.27
CA THR A 98 -19.56 22.24 -5.33
C THR A 98 -19.39 21.18 -4.23
N CYS A 99 -19.91 21.47 -3.04
CA CYS A 99 -19.81 20.60 -1.87
C CYS A 99 -20.68 19.35 -1.92
N GLY A 100 -21.28 19.03 -3.08
CA GLY A 100 -21.99 17.77 -3.33
C GLY A 100 -21.14 16.70 -4.03
N HIS A 101 -19.94 17.03 -4.49
CA HIS A 101 -19.14 16.14 -5.34
C HIS A 101 -17.73 15.83 -4.81
N GLY A 102 -17.36 16.42 -3.66
CA GLY A 102 -16.01 16.31 -3.07
C GLY A 102 -15.87 15.16 -2.08
N LEU A 103 -15.00 15.33 -1.09
CA LEU A 103 -14.87 14.43 0.06
C LEU A 103 -14.81 15.19 1.39
N ASN A 104 -15.72 14.86 2.30
CA ASN A 104 -15.75 15.33 3.69
C ASN A 104 -15.10 14.31 4.64
N ASP A 105 -14.68 14.76 5.82
CA ASP A 105 -14.07 13.95 6.89
C ASP A 105 -15.01 12.83 7.37
N SER A 106 -16.31 13.08 7.43
CA SER A 106 -17.32 12.06 7.78
C SER A 106 -17.38 10.93 6.75
N GLU A 107 -17.15 11.25 5.47
CA GLU A 107 -17.11 10.27 4.38
C GLU A 107 -15.83 9.41 4.40
N LEU A 108 -14.86 9.72 5.27
CA LEU A 108 -13.63 8.94 5.44
C LEU A 108 -13.64 8.09 6.72
N THR A 109 -14.53 8.41 7.65
CA THR A 109 -14.53 7.82 8.99
C THR A 109 -15.64 6.81 9.23
N ASP A 110 -16.79 6.95 8.54
CA ASP A 110 -18.02 6.18 8.77
C ASP A 110 -18.43 5.23 7.61
N MET A 111 -17.52 4.93 6.69
CA MET A 111 -17.80 4.10 5.51
C MET A 111 -17.71 2.59 5.76
N SER A 112 -18.47 1.81 4.99
CA SER A 112 -18.16 0.38 4.81
C SER A 112 -16.79 0.21 4.13
N THR A 113 -16.11 -0.92 4.34
CA THR A 113 -14.79 -1.20 3.74
C THR A 113 -14.76 -1.01 2.22
N GLN A 114 -15.84 -1.36 1.52
CA GLN A 114 -15.95 -1.24 0.06
C GLN A 114 -16.09 0.22 -0.38
N GLU A 115 -16.91 1.00 0.32
CA GLU A 115 -17.05 2.44 0.07
C GLU A 115 -15.75 3.18 0.40
N ALA A 116 -15.09 2.80 1.50
CA ALA A 116 -13.82 3.38 1.91
C ALA A 116 -12.72 3.09 0.88
N GLN A 117 -12.69 1.88 0.30
CA GLN A 117 -11.77 1.55 -0.81
C GLN A 117 -12.08 2.36 -2.08
N ALA A 118 -13.36 2.62 -2.38
CA ALA A 118 -13.76 3.44 -3.52
C ALA A 118 -13.41 4.93 -3.31
N ALA A 119 -13.62 5.45 -2.10
CA ALA A 119 -13.21 6.79 -1.68
C ALA A 119 -11.68 6.92 -1.68
N TYR A 120 -10.96 5.93 -1.14
CA TYR A 120 -9.50 5.86 -1.19
C TYR A 120 -8.98 5.97 -2.62
N ASN A 121 -9.53 5.17 -3.53
CA ASN A 121 -9.17 5.24 -4.94
C ASN A 121 -9.46 6.63 -5.53
N LYS A 122 -10.41 7.39 -4.98
CA LYS A 122 -10.77 8.77 -5.39
C LYS A 122 -9.72 9.80 -4.95
N VAL A 123 -9.10 9.63 -3.79
CA VAL A 123 -8.14 10.59 -3.25
C VAL A 123 -6.69 10.24 -3.55
N TYR A 124 -6.32 8.98 -3.32
CA TYR A 124 -4.92 8.54 -3.32
C TYR A 124 -4.49 7.94 -4.66
N GLY A 125 -5.41 7.46 -5.48
CA GLY A 125 -5.10 6.79 -6.74
C GLY A 125 -4.61 7.77 -7.81
N VAL A 126 -3.49 7.45 -8.47
CA VAL A 126 -3.20 7.99 -9.80
C VAL A 126 -4.22 7.38 -10.77
N ARG A 127 -5.05 8.23 -11.37
CA ARG A 127 -6.13 7.84 -12.26
C ARG A 127 -5.78 8.18 -13.69
N ASN A 128 -6.22 7.33 -14.61
CA ASN A 128 -6.30 7.69 -16.01
C ASN A 128 -7.66 8.34 -16.24
N ALA A 129 -7.66 9.52 -16.86
CA ALA A 129 -8.86 10.25 -17.24
C ALA A 129 -8.80 10.58 -18.74
N ASP A 130 -9.99 10.70 -19.32
CA ASP A 130 -10.18 11.14 -20.69
C ASP A 130 -10.38 12.66 -20.67
N LEU A 131 -9.49 13.41 -21.30
CA LEU A 131 -9.70 14.83 -21.58
C LEU A 131 -10.61 14.92 -22.81
N THR A 132 -11.90 15.19 -22.59
CA THR A 132 -12.86 15.43 -23.66
C THR A 132 -12.98 16.91 -23.98
N LEU A 133 -13.16 17.23 -25.26
CA LEU A 133 -13.38 18.59 -25.74
C LEU A 133 -14.66 18.65 -26.59
N PRO A 134 -15.38 19.79 -26.62
CA PRO A 134 -16.56 19.94 -27.48
C PRO A 134 -16.23 19.76 -28.97
N ASP A 135 -17.11 19.10 -29.72
CA ASP A 135 -16.92 18.83 -31.14
C ASP A 135 -17.54 19.86 -32.10
N GLY A 136 -18.21 20.87 -31.54
CA GLY A 136 -18.87 21.95 -32.27
C GLY A 136 -20.24 21.62 -32.88
N ASN A 137 -20.71 20.38 -32.76
CA ASN A 137 -22.06 19.95 -33.14
C ASN A 137 -22.94 19.62 -31.93
N GLY A 138 -22.52 20.04 -30.73
CA GLY A 138 -23.18 19.72 -29.46
C GLY A 138 -22.78 18.35 -28.89
N GLY A 139 -21.76 17.70 -29.44
CA GLY A 139 -21.13 16.51 -28.86
C GLY A 139 -19.74 16.82 -28.30
N GLU A 140 -19.05 15.77 -27.87
CA GLU A 140 -17.67 15.82 -27.37
C GLU A 140 -16.79 14.81 -28.12
N TYR A 141 -15.48 15.04 -28.12
CA TYR A 141 -14.50 14.10 -28.63
C TYR A 141 -13.34 13.93 -27.64
N LEU A 142 -12.72 12.74 -27.67
CA LEU A 142 -11.57 12.43 -26.84
C LEU A 142 -10.32 13.12 -27.38
N ALA A 143 -9.90 14.19 -26.71
CA ALA A 143 -8.76 15.00 -27.14
C ALA A 143 -7.43 14.40 -26.66
N ALA A 144 -7.36 13.97 -25.41
CA ALA A 144 -6.18 13.31 -24.84
C ALA A 144 -6.57 12.33 -23.73
N LYS A 145 -5.64 11.45 -23.38
CA LYS A 145 -5.67 10.73 -22.11
C LYS A 145 -4.68 11.37 -21.16
N VAL A 146 -5.06 11.58 -19.92
CA VAL A 146 -4.20 12.12 -18.87
C VAL A 146 -4.09 11.13 -17.72
N SER A 147 -2.96 11.13 -17.02
CA SER A 147 -2.80 10.37 -15.78
C SER A 147 -2.33 11.30 -14.65
N GLY A 148 -3.00 11.22 -13.50
CA GLY A 148 -2.77 12.16 -12.42
C GLY A 148 -3.66 11.93 -11.20
N GLN A 149 -3.71 12.91 -10.31
CA GLN A 149 -4.68 12.99 -9.21
C GLN A 149 -5.60 14.20 -9.43
N GLU A 150 -6.89 14.01 -9.19
CA GLU A 150 -7.89 15.08 -9.20
C GLU A 150 -8.92 14.76 -8.12
N TYR A 151 -9.00 15.63 -7.12
CA TYR A 151 -9.97 15.55 -6.04
C TYR A 151 -10.07 16.88 -5.32
N PHE A 152 -11.12 17.06 -4.54
CA PHE A 152 -11.25 18.21 -3.66
C PHE A 152 -11.80 17.78 -2.31
N ARG A 153 -11.28 18.43 -1.28
CA ARG A 153 -11.68 18.25 0.12
C ARG A 153 -12.59 19.39 0.50
N TYR A 154 -13.65 19.08 1.23
CA TYR A 154 -14.56 20.11 1.71
C TYR A 154 -14.97 19.87 3.17
N ASN A 155 -15.39 20.93 3.84
CA ASN A 155 -16.07 20.87 5.12
C ASN A 155 -17.25 21.85 5.13
N ASP A 156 -18.44 21.31 5.28
CA ASP A 156 -19.73 22.00 5.22
C ASP A 156 -20.40 22.14 6.59
N GLN A 157 -19.71 21.79 7.69
CA GLN A 157 -20.24 21.77 9.06
C GLN A 157 -19.54 22.75 10.00
N SER A 158 -18.50 23.44 9.54
CA SER A 158 -17.64 24.27 10.40
C SER A 158 -18.08 25.73 10.52
N TRP A 159 -19.05 26.18 9.73
CA TRP A 159 -19.57 27.55 9.81
C TRP A 159 -20.43 27.78 11.05
N ASP A 160 -20.21 28.89 11.75
CA ASP A 160 -20.83 29.20 13.04
C ASP A 160 -22.26 29.80 12.95
N GLY A 161 -22.81 29.88 11.73
CA GLY A 161 -24.13 30.43 11.46
C GLY A 161 -24.23 31.96 11.47
N LYS A 162 -23.13 32.70 11.68
CA LYS A 162 -23.18 34.16 11.88
C LYS A 162 -22.00 34.93 11.29
N SER A 163 -20.82 34.32 11.17
CA SER A 163 -19.61 34.99 10.71
C SER A 163 -19.64 35.16 9.20
N LEU A 164 -19.25 36.33 8.72
CA LEU A 164 -19.09 36.62 7.29
C LEU A 164 -17.62 36.71 6.86
N SER A 165 -16.69 36.57 7.81
CA SER A 165 -15.27 36.48 7.55
C SER A 165 -14.56 35.74 8.68
N GLY A 166 -13.35 35.28 8.41
CA GLY A 166 -12.52 34.60 9.39
C GLY A 166 -11.28 33.97 8.78
N THR A 167 -10.63 33.12 9.56
CA THR A 167 -9.53 32.25 9.10
C THR A 167 -9.99 30.82 9.26
N TYR A 168 -9.75 29.99 8.26
CA TYR A 168 -10.09 28.56 8.28
C TYR A 168 -8.87 27.72 7.92
N SER A 169 -8.74 26.55 8.54
CA SER A 169 -7.70 25.58 8.24
C SER A 169 -8.34 24.25 7.86
N LEU A 170 -7.97 23.72 6.69
CA LEU A 170 -8.45 22.44 6.19
C LEU A 170 -7.27 21.49 6.00
N ALA A 171 -7.33 20.33 6.64
CA ALA A 171 -6.36 19.26 6.43
C ALA A 171 -6.59 18.60 5.07
N VAL A 172 -5.68 18.81 4.13
CA VAL A 172 -5.65 18.07 2.86
C VAL A 172 -4.99 16.74 3.12
N ILE A 173 -5.67 15.67 2.73
CA ILE A 173 -5.20 14.28 2.78
C ILE A 173 -5.40 13.71 1.38
N GLY A 174 -4.59 12.73 0.99
CA GLY A 174 -4.65 12.19 -0.38
C GLY A 174 -3.38 12.35 -1.18
N LEU A 175 -2.41 13.06 -0.61
CA LEU A 175 -1.22 13.46 -1.34
C LEU A 175 -0.32 12.24 -1.53
N LEU A 176 0.43 12.23 -2.62
CA LEU A 176 1.46 11.24 -2.88
C LEU A 176 2.75 11.66 -2.16
N PRO A 177 3.56 10.70 -1.66
CA PRO A 177 4.83 11.01 -1.02
C PRO A 177 5.82 11.55 -2.06
N ASN A 178 6.78 12.36 -1.60
CA ASN A 178 7.81 12.99 -2.44
C ASN A 178 7.24 13.70 -3.69
N SER A 179 6.07 14.32 -3.57
CA SER A 179 5.36 14.94 -4.69
C SER A 179 5.10 16.40 -4.44
N THR A 180 5.35 17.23 -5.46
CA THR A 180 5.10 18.66 -5.39
C THR A 180 3.68 18.97 -5.86
N TYR A 181 2.98 19.80 -5.09
CA TYR A 181 1.67 20.38 -5.36
C TYR A 181 1.79 21.89 -5.41
N GLY A 182 0.77 22.57 -5.92
CA GLY A 182 0.81 24.02 -6.14
C GLY A 182 0.20 24.37 -7.49
N ASN A 183 0.73 25.42 -8.14
CA ASN A 183 0.09 26.00 -9.32
C ASN A 183 1.11 26.21 -10.45
N THR A 184 0.91 25.51 -11.57
CA THR A 184 1.68 25.72 -12.81
C THR A 184 1.05 26.80 -13.68
N SER A 185 1.86 27.43 -14.54
CA SER A 185 1.38 28.49 -15.44
C SER A 185 0.52 27.99 -16.61
N SER A 186 0.53 26.69 -16.88
CA SER A 186 -0.29 26.05 -17.92
C SER A 186 -1.34 25.17 -17.28
N ASP A 187 -2.58 25.33 -17.73
CA ASP A 187 -3.65 24.36 -17.50
C ASP A 187 -3.49 23.14 -18.42
N VAL A 188 -4.33 22.12 -18.21
CA VAL A 188 -4.32 20.86 -18.94
C VAL A 188 -4.66 21.01 -20.42
N HIS A 189 -5.51 21.96 -20.78
CA HIS A 189 -5.91 22.21 -22.15
C HIS A 189 -4.77 22.89 -22.91
N SER A 190 -4.20 23.96 -22.36
CA SER A 190 -3.05 24.68 -22.91
C SER A 190 -1.85 23.74 -23.14
N ALA A 191 -1.59 22.84 -22.19
CA ALA A 191 -0.53 21.84 -22.30
C ALA A 191 -0.82 20.80 -23.41
N PHE A 192 -2.07 20.35 -23.50
CA PHE A 192 -2.51 19.49 -24.59
C PHE A 192 -2.32 20.16 -25.96
N GLU A 193 -2.75 21.41 -26.13
CA GLU A 193 -2.60 22.13 -27.39
C GLU A 193 -1.13 22.29 -27.78
N GLN A 194 -0.28 22.61 -26.80
CA GLN A 194 1.16 22.74 -27.01
C GLN A 194 1.80 21.42 -27.48
N LEU A 195 1.51 20.31 -26.80
CA LEU A 195 2.00 18.98 -27.20
C LEU A 195 1.45 18.56 -28.57
N TRP A 196 0.17 18.86 -28.83
CA TRP A 196 -0.46 18.56 -30.10
C TRP A 196 0.24 19.26 -31.27
N ASP A 197 0.50 20.57 -31.11
CA ASP A 197 1.14 21.42 -32.12
C ASP A 197 2.61 21.08 -32.32
N GLN A 198 3.27 20.48 -31.32
CA GLN A 198 4.59 19.87 -31.44
C GLN A 198 4.59 18.51 -32.13
N GLY A 199 3.41 17.97 -32.51
CA GLY A 199 3.29 16.68 -33.18
C GLY A 199 3.34 15.46 -32.25
N VAL A 200 3.22 15.63 -30.94
CA VAL A 200 3.24 14.53 -29.96
C VAL A 200 1.93 13.75 -30.00
N ARG A 201 2.02 12.42 -30.20
CA ARG A 201 0.86 11.48 -30.24
C ARG A 201 1.10 10.21 -29.40
N GLN A 202 2.02 10.30 -28.45
CA GLN A 202 2.39 9.22 -27.53
C GLN A 202 2.36 9.74 -26.09
N THR A 203 2.31 8.83 -25.13
CA THR A 203 2.36 9.17 -23.71
C THR A 203 3.64 9.94 -23.39
N THR A 204 3.49 11.14 -22.84
CA THR A 204 4.58 12.07 -22.55
C THR A 204 4.44 12.57 -21.11
N PRO A 205 5.53 12.61 -20.33
CA PRO A 205 5.51 13.23 -19.00
C PRO A 205 5.14 14.71 -19.07
N VAL A 206 4.30 15.16 -18.15
CA VAL A 206 3.92 16.58 -17.97
C VAL A 206 3.99 16.93 -16.48
N ASP A 207 4.14 18.21 -16.16
CA ASP A 207 3.97 18.73 -14.80
C ASP A 207 2.88 19.79 -14.85
N LEU A 208 1.66 19.39 -14.52
CA LEU A 208 0.50 20.27 -14.47
C LEU A 208 -0.07 20.17 -13.07
N ARG A 209 -0.07 21.28 -12.36
CA ARG A 209 -0.48 21.34 -10.95
C ARG A 209 -1.44 22.49 -10.78
N TYR A 210 -2.52 22.22 -10.07
CA TYR A 210 -3.48 23.23 -9.68
C TYR A 210 -3.94 22.93 -8.25
N ALA A 211 -3.76 23.89 -7.36
CA ALA A 211 -4.12 23.75 -5.96
C ALA A 211 -4.77 25.05 -5.49
N LEU A 212 -6.05 24.99 -5.16
CA LEU A 212 -6.86 26.16 -4.84
C LEU A 212 -7.56 26.01 -3.50
N ALA A 213 -7.76 27.12 -2.80
CA ALA A 213 -8.55 27.21 -1.58
C ALA A 213 -9.69 28.24 -1.76
N GLY A 214 -10.85 27.93 -1.20
CA GLY A 214 -12.02 28.80 -1.29
C GLY A 214 -13.21 28.32 -0.48
N LEU A 215 -14.38 28.83 -0.84
CA LEU A 215 -15.63 28.52 -0.18
C LEU A 215 -16.81 28.57 -1.17
N GLN A 216 -17.75 27.66 -1.00
CA GLN A 216 -19.09 27.73 -1.58
C GLN A 216 -20.06 28.27 -0.53
N VAL A 217 -20.92 29.21 -0.92
CA VAL A 217 -21.95 29.78 -0.03
C VAL A 217 -23.33 29.43 -0.56
N GLU A 218 -24.11 28.70 0.22
CA GLU A 218 -25.52 28.41 -0.11
C GLU A 218 -26.42 29.45 0.55
N LEU A 219 -27.32 30.06 -0.22
CA LEU A 219 -28.32 31.00 0.28
C LEU A 219 -29.67 30.31 0.52
N LYS A 220 -30.47 30.86 1.43
CA LYS A 220 -31.77 30.29 1.82
C LYS A 220 -32.84 30.38 0.73
N ASP A 221 -32.65 31.25 -0.26
CA ASP A 221 -33.53 31.36 -1.43
C ASP A 221 -33.26 30.29 -2.50
N GLY A 222 -32.24 29.46 -2.28
CA GLY A 222 -31.83 28.37 -3.16
C GLY A 222 -30.73 28.74 -4.16
N SER A 223 -30.26 30.00 -4.17
CA SER A 223 -29.08 30.39 -4.95
C SER A 223 -27.76 30.05 -4.22
N SER A 224 -26.66 29.96 -4.97
CA SER A 224 -25.32 29.73 -4.44
C SER A 224 -24.30 30.70 -5.00
N ILE A 225 -23.26 30.96 -4.22
CA ILE A 225 -21.98 31.50 -4.70
C ILE A 225 -21.06 30.30 -4.82
N ASP A 226 -20.81 29.88 -6.05
CA ASP A 226 -19.98 28.72 -6.33
C ASP A 226 -18.49 29.06 -6.31
N PHE A 227 -17.68 28.07 -5.96
CA PHE A 227 -16.23 28.14 -6.03
C PHE A 227 -15.81 27.56 -7.38
N ASP A 228 -15.26 28.38 -8.26
CA ASP A 228 -14.84 27.96 -9.60
C ASP A 228 -13.46 28.55 -9.97
N ARG A 229 -12.85 28.04 -11.05
CA ARG A 229 -11.52 28.50 -11.52
C ARG A 229 -11.53 29.93 -12.10
N ASP A 230 -12.68 30.40 -12.58
CA ASP A 230 -12.86 31.69 -13.24
C ASP A 230 -13.15 32.84 -12.24
N SER A 231 -13.53 32.50 -11.01
CA SER A 231 -13.84 33.40 -9.90
C SER A 231 -12.62 33.98 -9.17
N SER A 232 -11.41 33.84 -9.74
CA SER A 232 -10.13 34.24 -9.12
C SER A 232 -9.88 33.56 -7.76
N PRO A 233 -9.83 32.22 -7.72
CA PRO A 233 -9.65 31.46 -6.49
C PRO A 233 -8.29 31.71 -5.84
N ALA A 234 -8.22 31.52 -4.51
CA ALA A 234 -6.99 31.72 -3.79
C ALA A 234 -6.02 30.56 -4.05
N GLN A 235 -4.91 30.86 -4.71
CA GLN A 235 -3.89 29.85 -5.02
C GLN A 235 -3.19 29.36 -3.76
N VAL A 236 -3.14 28.04 -3.59
CA VAL A 236 -2.31 27.39 -2.57
C VAL A 236 -0.84 27.50 -3.00
N PRO A 237 0.07 28.04 -2.15
CA PRO A 237 1.49 28.10 -2.47
C PRO A 237 2.08 26.72 -2.76
N ASP A 238 3.12 26.66 -3.60
CA ASP A 238 3.84 25.42 -3.88
C ASP A 238 4.37 24.77 -2.60
N PHE A 239 4.18 23.46 -2.49
CA PHE A 239 4.70 22.66 -1.40
C PHE A 239 5.04 21.25 -1.87
N THR A 240 5.96 20.57 -1.18
CA THR A 240 6.40 19.21 -1.50
C THR A 240 6.19 18.32 -0.29
N THR A 241 5.45 17.23 -0.47
CA THR A 241 5.27 16.22 0.57
C THR A 241 6.57 15.52 0.91
N THR A 242 6.68 15.03 2.15
CA THR A 242 7.85 14.30 2.59
C THR A 242 7.86 12.88 2.02
N ALA A 243 8.98 12.17 2.17
CA ALA A 243 8.99 10.72 2.00
C ALA A 243 8.16 10.06 3.11
N GLU A 244 7.61 8.88 2.82
CA GLU A 244 7.17 7.99 3.90
C GLU A 244 8.39 7.57 4.75
N PRO A 245 8.26 7.51 6.08
CA PRO A 245 9.31 6.97 6.91
C PRO A 245 9.53 5.48 6.61
N ALA A 246 10.79 5.05 6.68
CA ALA A 246 11.10 3.63 6.65
C ALA A 246 10.53 2.96 7.92
N GLY A 247 10.02 1.73 7.76
CA GLY A 247 9.57 0.94 8.90
C GLY A 247 10.70 0.73 9.92
N THR A 248 10.34 0.74 11.20
CA THR A 248 11.27 0.41 12.27
C THR A 248 11.69 -1.06 12.12
N THR A 249 12.99 -1.36 12.21
CA THR A 249 13.48 -2.75 12.15
C THR A 249 13.19 -3.48 13.46
N GLU A 250 13.08 -4.82 13.44
CA GLU A 250 12.62 -5.58 14.62
C GLU A 250 13.52 -5.40 15.85
N ASP A 251 14.82 -5.19 15.65
CA ASP A 251 15.82 -4.93 16.69
C ASP A 251 15.61 -3.61 17.44
N LYS A 252 14.84 -2.68 16.85
CA LYS A 252 14.48 -1.39 17.46
C LYS A 252 13.17 -1.45 18.25
N LEU A 253 12.49 -2.59 18.31
CA LEU A 253 11.33 -2.81 19.17
C LEU A 253 11.80 -2.99 20.62
N THR A 254 11.82 -1.91 21.39
CA THR A 254 12.42 -1.91 22.72
C THR A 254 11.42 -2.32 23.81
N PRO A 255 11.86 -2.94 24.92
CA PRO A 255 10.97 -3.31 26.02
C PRO A 255 10.19 -2.13 26.63
N GLU A 256 10.73 -0.90 26.57
CA GLU A 256 10.11 0.30 27.14
C GLU A 256 8.84 0.72 26.39
N THR A 257 8.72 0.36 25.11
CA THR A 257 7.56 0.69 24.27
C THR A 257 6.64 -0.50 24.04
N LYS A 258 6.96 -1.66 24.65
CA LYS A 258 6.12 -2.84 24.61
C LYS A 258 4.80 -2.57 25.34
N ASP A 259 3.69 -3.03 24.78
CA ASP A 259 2.33 -2.91 25.30
C ASP A 259 1.79 -1.47 25.41
N ASN A 260 2.53 -0.46 24.92
CA ASN A 260 1.98 0.89 24.66
C ASN A 260 0.87 0.87 23.59
N VAL A 261 0.81 -0.21 22.82
CA VAL A 261 -0.32 -0.57 21.96
C VAL A 261 -0.75 -2.00 22.30
N THR A 262 -2.01 -2.34 22.10
CA THR A 262 -2.54 -3.69 22.37
C THR A 262 -3.56 -4.10 21.33
N VAL A 263 -3.70 -5.39 21.11
CA VAL A 263 -4.78 -5.94 20.26
C VAL A 263 -5.78 -6.68 21.14
N ASP A 264 -7.07 -6.50 20.84
CA ASP A 264 -8.16 -7.23 21.51
C ASP A 264 -8.00 -8.76 21.37
N ASN A 265 -8.82 -9.52 22.10
CA ASN A 265 -8.84 -10.99 22.04
C ASN A 265 -7.50 -11.66 22.40
N SER A 266 -6.79 -11.09 23.38
CA SER A 266 -5.49 -11.60 23.87
C SER A 266 -4.42 -11.68 22.78
N GLY A 267 -4.35 -10.68 21.90
CA GLY A 267 -3.35 -10.63 20.83
C GLY A 267 -3.66 -11.50 19.61
N LYS A 268 -4.88 -12.06 19.49
CA LYS A 268 -5.23 -12.93 18.36
C LYS A 268 -5.84 -12.13 17.21
N VAL A 269 -5.20 -12.20 16.04
CA VAL A 269 -5.67 -11.59 14.79
C VAL A 269 -5.87 -12.65 13.71
N GLU A 270 -6.50 -12.30 12.59
CA GLU A 270 -6.69 -13.22 11.46
C GLU A 270 -6.13 -12.57 10.18
N ALA A 271 -5.36 -13.33 9.41
CA ALA A 271 -4.87 -12.93 8.10
C ALA A 271 -6.04 -12.68 7.14
N GLY A 272 -5.90 -11.68 6.26
CA GLY A 272 -6.96 -11.25 5.35
C GLY A 272 -8.09 -10.48 6.04
N LYS A 273 -7.94 -10.09 7.31
CA LYS A 273 -8.92 -9.31 8.07
C LYS A 273 -8.29 -8.09 8.75
N SER A 274 -9.15 -7.13 9.08
CA SER A 274 -8.77 -5.99 9.90
C SER A 274 -8.70 -6.35 11.37
N ALA A 275 -7.61 -5.97 12.01
CA ALA A 275 -7.39 -6.04 13.44
C ALA A 275 -7.47 -4.63 14.05
N ARG A 276 -8.17 -4.49 15.17
CA ARG A 276 -8.18 -3.27 15.96
C ARG A 276 -7.02 -3.26 16.94
N ILE A 277 -6.22 -2.20 16.90
CA ILE A 277 -5.05 -1.99 17.75
C ILE A 277 -5.32 -0.76 18.61
N TYR A 278 -5.47 -0.94 19.92
CA TYR A 278 -5.65 0.15 20.87
C TYR A 278 -4.32 0.80 21.21
N ILE A 279 -4.37 2.10 21.43
CA ILE A 279 -3.23 2.94 21.79
C ILE A 279 -3.39 3.29 23.27
N ASN A 280 -2.53 2.73 24.11
CA ASN A 280 -2.58 2.90 25.56
C ASN A 280 -1.90 4.21 26.00
N ASP A 281 -0.85 4.63 25.29
CA ASP A 281 -0.13 5.87 25.55
C ASP A 281 -0.08 6.78 24.31
N LEU A 282 -1.22 7.42 24.02
CA LEU A 282 -1.28 8.41 22.94
C LEU A 282 -0.58 9.70 23.38
N LYS A 283 0.47 10.10 22.66
CA LYS A 283 1.16 11.37 22.88
C LYS A 283 0.23 12.57 22.61
N GLU A 284 0.50 13.68 23.30
CA GLU A 284 -0.40 14.83 23.40
C GLU A 284 -0.68 15.54 22.07
N ASN A 285 0.25 15.45 21.11
CA ASN A 285 0.11 15.99 19.75
C ASN A 285 -1.07 15.41 18.98
N CYS A 286 -1.49 14.17 19.25
CA CYS A 286 -2.64 13.55 18.61
C CYS A 286 -3.97 13.69 19.39
N LYS A 287 -3.98 14.44 20.50
CA LYS A 287 -5.19 14.67 21.31
C LYS A 287 -5.90 15.99 21.01
N ALA A 288 -5.28 16.88 20.25
CA ALA A 288 -5.60 18.31 20.25
C ALA A 288 -6.76 18.74 19.33
N ASP A 289 -7.08 18.03 18.26
CA ASP A 289 -8.24 18.35 17.42
C ASP A 289 -8.75 17.11 16.67
N GLY A 290 -10.05 17.03 16.46
CA GLY A 290 -10.77 15.88 15.90
C GLY A 290 -10.45 15.52 14.44
N ALA A 291 -9.39 16.08 13.85
CA ALA A 291 -8.99 15.83 12.47
C ALA A 291 -7.54 15.30 12.40
N SER A 292 -7.43 14.02 12.02
CA SER A 292 -6.33 13.43 11.23
C SER A 292 -4.93 13.26 11.86
N CYS A 293 -4.83 12.53 12.98
CA CYS A 293 -3.55 11.89 13.36
C CYS A 293 -3.42 10.55 12.60
N PHE A 294 -2.36 10.43 11.77
CA PHE A 294 -2.08 9.25 10.95
C PHE A 294 -0.76 8.60 11.35
N TRP A 295 -0.80 7.30 11.62
CA TRP A 295 0.36 6.50 12.01
C TRP A 295 0.66 5.45 10.95
N TYR A 296 1.84 4.83 11.00
CA TYR A 296 2.16 3.67 10.18
C TYR A 296 2.17 2.42 11.05
N GLY A 297 1.61 1.32 10.53
CA GLY A 297 1.64 0.02 11.18
C GLY A 297 2.57 -0.94 10.45
N TYR A 298 3.24 -1.81 11.20
CA TYR A 298 4.08 -2.87 10.67
C TYR A 298 3.83 -4.17 11.41
N ILE A 299 3.79 -5.29 10.68
CA ILE A 299 3.83 -6.65 11.24
C ILE A 299 5.20 -7.28 10.95
N TYR A 300 5.75 -7.99 11.93
CA TYR A 300 7.15 -8.42 11.93
C TYR A 300 7.33 -9.93 11.67
N SER A 301 8.10 -10.19 10.61
CA SER A 301 8.88 -11.39 10.26
C SER A 301 10.01 -10.98 9.31
N ASP A 302 9.66 -10.08 8.39
CA ASP A 302 10.43 -9.00 7.74
C ASP A 302 9.45 -7.80 7.80
N PRO A 303 9.80 -6.59 8.28
CA PRO A 303 8.85 -5.52 8.52
C PRO A 303 7.95 -5.27 7.31
N THR A 304 6.71 -5.74 7.41
CA THR A 304 5.69 -5.61 6.36
C THR A 304 4.73 -4.52 6.78
N LYS A 305 4.63 -3.49 5.95
CA LYS A 305 3.74 -2.35 6.19
C LYS A 305 2.28 -2.83 6.16
N LEU A 306 1.53 -2.46 7.19
CA LEU A 306 0.08 -2.67 7.27
C LEU A 306 -0.64 -1.50 6.60
N THR A 307 -1.80 -1.77 6.03
CA THR A 307 -2.69 -0.75 5.46
C THR A 307 -3.90 -0.54 6.33
N GLY A 308 -4.55 0.62 6.21
CA GLY A 308 -5.90 0.80 6.73
C GLY A 308 -6.87 -0.19 6.05
N PRO A 309 -8.02 -0.50 6.68
CA PRO A 309 -9.07 -1.32 6.06
C PRO A 309 -9.60 -0.76 4.74
N ASP A 310 -9.45 0.54 4.54
CA ASP A 310 -9.80 1.30 3.33
C ASP A 310 -8.71 1.23 2.24
N GLY A 311 -7.61 0.52 2.48
CA GLY A 311 -6.46 0.45 1.59
C GLY A 311 -5.46 1.59 1.77
N SER A 312 -5.65 2.47 2.76
CA SER A 312 -4.73 3.58 3.01
C SER A 312 -3.33 3.11 3.42
N PRO A 313 -2.26 3.80 2.99
CA PRO A 313 -0.88 3.43 3.34
C PRO A 313 -0.51 3.84 4.78
N PHE A 314 -1.45 4.36 5.56
CA PHE A 314 -1.30 4.76 6.96
C PHE A 314 -2.54 4.28 7.71
N LEU A 315 -2.55 4.48 9.02
CA LEU A 315 -3.61 4.09 9.92
C LEU A 315 -4.15 5.34 10.63
N THR A 316 -5.45 5.58 10.48
CA THR A 316 -6.11 6.74 11.10
C THR A 316 -6.39 6.46 12.56
N VAL A 317 -5.88 7.32 13.46
CA VAL A 317 -6.21 7.25 14.89
C VAL A 317 -7.65 7.67 15.10
N LYS A 318 -8.43 6.76 15.70
CA LYS A 318 -9.85 6.92 16.04
C LYS A 318 -10.04 6.83 17.55
N LYS A 319 -11.21 7.25 18.02
CA LYS A 319 -11.62 7.17 19.43
C LYS A 319 -12.95 6.43 19.52
N ASP A 320 -13.04 5.42 20.40
CA ASP A 320 -14.27 4.66 20.60
C ASP A 320 -15.23 5.37 21.58
N ASP A 321 -16.45 4.83 21.72
CA ASP A 321 -17.49 5.35 22.63
C ASP A 321 -17.06 5.34 24.12
N ALA A 322 -16.10 4.50 24.47
CA ALA A 322 -15.51 4.44 25.82
C ALA A 322 -14.36 5.44 26.01
N GLY A 323 -14.02 6.21 24.96
CA GLY A 323 -12.97 7.21 24.95
C GLY A 323 -11.56 6.65 24.76
N LYS A 324 -11.40 5.39 24.39
CA LYS A 324 -10.10 4.78 24.08
C LYS A 324 -9.69 5.07 22.64
N TYR A 325 -8.39 5.31 22.45
CA TYR A 325 -7.83 5.54 21.13
C TYR A 325 -7.42 4.22 20.48
N TYR A 326 -7.63 4.10 19.17
CA TYR A 326 -7.29 2.91 18.41
C TYR A 326 -6.98 3.25 16.95
N VAL A 327 -6.35 2.30 16.26
CA VAL A 327 -6.30 2.23 14.80
C VAL A 327 -6.85 0.88 14.35
N ASP A 328 -7.47 0.83 13.19
CA ASP A 328 -7.80 -0.44 12.53
C ASP A 328 -6.74 -0.69 11.46
N ALA A 329 -6.16 -1.88 11.41
CA ALA A 329 -5.10 -2.27 10.48
C ALA A 329 -5.45 -3.59 9.78
N PHE A 330 -5.34 -3.64 8.45
CA PHE A 330 -5.53 -4.86 7.68
C PHE A 330 -4.30 -5.76 7.80
N ILE A 331 -4.50 -6.99 8.27
CA ILE A 331 -3.46 -8.02 8.34
C ILE A 331 -3.37 -8.71 6.97
N PRO A 332 -2.24 -8.62 6.25
CA PRO A 332 -2.11 -9.25 4.95
C PRO A 332 -2.29 -10.77 5.00
N ASP A 333 -2.70 -11.36 3.88
CA ASP A 333 -2.65 -12.80 3.70
C ASP A 333 -1.21 -13.33 3.83
N GLY A 334 -1.06 -14.61 4.17
CA GLY A 334 0.24 -15.28 4.29
C GLY A 334 0.91 -15.20 5.65
N PHE A 335 0.40 -14.38 6.57
CA PHE A 335 0.83 -14.37 7.97
C PHE A 335 0.17 -15.51 8.77
N SER A 336 0.93 -16.11 9.70
CA SER A 336 0.45 -17.17 10.58
C SER A 336 1.39 -17.39 11.77
N GLY A 337 0.85 -17.66 12.94
CA GLY A 337 1.63 -17.93 14.15
C GLY A 337 2.03 -16.65 14.89
N GLU A 338 3.11 -16.70 15.67
CA GLU A 338 3.54 -15.60 16.51
C GLU A 338 4.27 -14.51 15.71
N HIS A 339 3.84 -13.27 15.87
CA HIS A 339 4.38 -12.07 15.24
C HIS A 339 4.39 -10.91 16.23
N LYS A 340 4.97 -9.78 15.83
CA LYS A 340 4.82 -8.50 16.52
C LYS A 340 4.11 -7.52 15.60
N ILE A 341 3.30 -6.64 16.17
CA ILE A 341 2.78 -5.45 15.47
C ILE A 341 3.31 -4.21 16.17
N ALA A 342 3.86 -3.27 15.39
CA ALA A 342 4.32 -1.99 15.89
C ALA A 342 3.64 -0.82 15.17
N LEU A 343 3.43 0.27 15.90
CA LEU A 343 2.95 1.53 15.36
C LEU A 343 4.03 2.61 15.48
N THR A 344 4.24 3.35 14.40
CA THR A 344 5.09 4.55 14.37
C THR A 344 4.26 5.77 14.03
N ASP A 345 4.67 6.94 14.49
CA ASP A 345 4.06 8.20 14.07
C ASP A 345 4.45 8.57 12.62
N GLU A 346 3.96 9.71 12.14
CA GLU A 346 4.20 10.21 10.78
C GLU A 346 5.69 10.46 10.47
N THR A 347 6.53 10.59 11.50
CA THR A 347 7.98 10.78 11.38
C THR A 347 8.75 9.46 11.37
N GLY A 348 8.06 8.33 11.60
CA GLY A 348 8.67 7.01 11.75
C GLY A 348 9.14 6.69 13.16
N THR A 349 8.80 7.52 14.16
CA THR A 349 9.18 7.26 15.55
C THR A 349 8.26 6.22 16.15
N LEU A 350 8.83 5.15 16.72
CA LEU A 350 8.10 4.08 17.41
C LEU A 350 7.24 4.64 18.56
N GLN A 351 5.94 4.34 18.53
CA GLN A 351 4.98 4.72 19.57
C GLN A 351 4.67 3.55 20.50
N GLY A 352 4.60 2.35 19.96
CA GLY A 352 4.42 1.13 20.73
C GLY A 352 4.39 -0.12 19.87
N TRP A 353 4.56 -1.27 20.51
CA TRP A 353 4.40 -2.56 19.85
C TRP A 353 3.83 -3.62 20.81
N THR A 354 3.24 -4.68 20.25
CA THR A 354 2.69 -5.82 20.99
C THR A 354 2.97 -7.12 20.25
N ASP A 355 3.05 -8.22 20.99
CA ASP A 355 3.02 -9.56 20.41
C ASP A 355 1.58 -9.86 19.92
N VAL A 356 1.47 -10.60 18.81
CA VAL A 356 0.22 -11.09 18.27
C VAL A 356 0.36 -12.52 17.75
N THR A 357 -0.69 -13.31 17.87
CA THR A 357 -0.81 -14.59 17.16
C THR A 357 -1.74 -14.40 15.97
N VAL A 358 -1.22 -14.56 14.76
CA VAL A 358 -2.00 -14.49 13.51
C VAL A 358 -2.59 -15.86 13.20
N ASP A 359 -3.91 -15.94 13.16
CA ASP A 359 -4.63 -17.04 12.54
C ASP A 359 -4.63 -16.83 11.02
N ARG A 360 -4.08 -17.78 10.26
CA ARG A 360 -4.06 -17.74 8.80
C ARG A 360 -5.43 -17.75 8.11
N GLY A 361 -6.51 -18.05 8.84
CA GLY A 361 -7.84 -18.26 8.27
C GLY A 361 -8.08 -19.71 7.85
N LYS A 362 -9.14 -19.98 7.08
CA LYS A 362 -9.64 -21.35 6.79
C LYS A 362 -9.21 -21.95 5.45
N THR A 363 -8.69 -21.16 4.51
CA THR A 363 -8.52 -21.59 3.11
C THR A 363 -7.08 -21.94 2.78
N SER A 364 -6.84 -23.21 2.44
CA SER A 364 -5.58 -23.69 1.87
C SER A 364 -5.65 -23.65 0.33
N PRO A 365 -4.54 -23.34 -0.37
CA PRO A 365 -4.44 -23.54 -1.83
C PRO A 365 -4.42 -25.02 -2.23
N PHE A 366 -4.29 -25.93 -1.26
CA PHE A 366 -4.29 -27.37 -1.45
C PHE A 366 -5.58 -28.01 -0.92
N THR A 367 -6.28 -28.76 -1.75
CA THR A 367 -7.59 -29.36 -1.42
C THR A 367 -7.53 -30.44 -0.34
N ASP A 368 -6.36 -31.03 -0.11
CA ASP A 368 -6.09 -32.09 0.86
C ASP A 368 -5.38 -31.59 2.14
N VAL A 369 -5.26 -30.28 2.32
CA VAL A 369 -4.69 -29.65 3.51
C VAL A 369 -5.79 -28.94 4.28
N ILE A 370 -6.24 -29.55 5.37
CA ILE A 370 -7.44 -29.16 6.10
C ILE A 370 -7.05 -28.70 7.51
N LYS A 371 -7.41 -27.45 7.85
CA LYS A 371 -7.13 -26.86 9.16
C LYS A 371 -7.70 -27.72 10.29
N GLY A 372 -6.89 -27.96 11.31
CA GLY A 372 -7.23 -28.81 12.46
C GLY A 372 -7.27 -30.32 12.18
N LYS A 373 -6.98 -30.75 10.95
CA LYS A 373 -6.86 -32.18 10.59
C LYS A 373 -5.49 -32.54 10.05
N THR A 374 -4.93 -31.71 9.17
CA THR A 374 -3.61 -31.93 8.58
C THR A 374 -2.54 -31.41 9.54
N PRO A 375 -1.61 -32.24 10.03
CA PRO A 375 -0.46 -31.78 10.79
C PRO A 375 0.38 -30.79 9.97
N HIS A 376 1.03 -29.85 10.66
CA HIS A 376 1.85 -28.82 10.04
C HIS A 376 1.09 -27.96 9.01
N PHE A 377 -0.20 -27.70 9.25
CA PHE A 377 -1.05 -26.92 8.36
C PHE A 377 -0.41 -25.57 8.01
N ASP A 378 -0.02 -24.78 9.01
CA ASP A 378 0.52 -23.44 8.78
C ASP A 378 1.87 -23.50 8.03
N GLU A 379 2.73 -24.46 8.35
CA GLU A 379 4.03 -24.63 7.67
C GLU A 379 3.88 -25.10 6.22
N ILE A 380 2.91 -25.97 5.93
CA ILE A 380 2.59 -26.39 4.55
C ILE A 380 2.13 -25.19 3.73
N LEU A 381 1.27 -24.34 4.28
CA LEU A 381 0.79 -23.19 3.56
C LEU A 381 1.90 -22.11 3.44
N TRP A 382 2.78 -21.98 4.43
CA TRP A 382 3.97 -21.12 4.33
C TRP A 382 4.86 -21.54 3.15
N LEU A 383 5.07 -22.84 2.92
CA LEU A 383 5.79 -23.31 1.74
C LEU A 383 5.12 -22.88 0.43
N ALA A 384 3.79 -22.80 0.40
CA ALA A 384 3.06 -22.37 -0.78
C ALA A 384 3.27 -20.87 -1.06
N ASP A 385 3.18 -20.03 -0.03
CA ASP A 385 3.35 -18.58 -0.17
C ASP A 385 4.76 -18.20 -0.63
N GLN A 386 5.76 -18.87 -0.07
CA GLN A 386 7.16 -18.66 -0.45
C GLN A 386 7.49 -19.28 -1.81
N GLY A 387 6.52 -19.92 -2.47
CA GLY A 387 6.72 -20.62 -3.74
C GLY A 387 7.64 -21.84 -3.64
N ILE A 388 7.99 -22.29 -2.43
CA ILE A 388 8.86 -23.45 -2.20
C ILE A 388 8.15 -24.73 -2.63
N SER A 389 6.88 -24.88 -2.25
CA SER A 389 6.02 -25.99 -2.70
C SER A 389 4.91 -25.49 -3.61
N THR A 390 4.81 -26.08 -4.79
CA THR A 390 3.74 -25.81 -5.76
C THR A 390 2.60 -26.83 -5.71
N GLY A 391 2.74 -27.88 -4.89
CA GLY A 391 1.84 -29.05 -4.90
C GLY A 391 1.79 -29.77 -6.26
N TRP A 392 0.80 -30.66 -6.40
CA TRP A 392 0.50 -31.41 -7.61
C TRP A 392 -0.85 -30.99 -8.16
N LYS A 393 -0.86 -30.55 -9.42
CA LYS A 393 -2.10 -30.26 -10.14
C LYS A 393 -2.85 -31.54 -10.43
N GLN A 394 -4.14 -31.53 -10.11
CA GLN A 394 -5.08 -32.60 -10.35
C GLN A 394 -5.78 -32.41 -11.71
N PRO A 395 -6.34 -33.47 -12.30
CA PRO A 395 -7.05 -33.39 -13.59
C PRO A 395 -8.24 -32.43 -13.58
N ASP A 396 -8.85 -32.19 -12.43
CA ASP A 396 -9.98 -31.27 -12.24
C ASP A 396 -9.56 -29.78 -12.10
N GLY A 397 -8.26 -29.49 -12.22
CA GLY A 397 -7.70 -28.16 -12.08
C GLY A 397 -7.40 -27.75 -10.63
N THR A 398 -7.74 -28.58 -9.64
CA THR A 398 -7.35 -28.36 -8.24
C THR A 398 -5.89 -28.71 -8.00
N THR A 399 -5.35 -28.34 -6.84
CA THR A 399 -3.98 -28.69 -6.45
C THR A 399 -4.01 -29.43 -5.11
N THR A 400 -3.18 -30.46 -4.98
CA THR A 400 -2.99 -31.21 -3.71
C THR A 400 -1.55 -31.07 -3.23
N PHE A 401 -1.35 -31.06 -1.92
CA PHE A 401 -0.02 -31.09 -1.32
C PHE A 401 0.51 -32.51 -1.10
N ALA A 402 -0.38 -33.48 -0.89
CA ALA A 402 -0.12 -34.85 -0.43
C ALA A 402 0.73 -34.91 0.86
N PRO A 403 0.17 -34.50 2.02
CA PRO A 403 0.91 -34.39 3.29
C PRO A 403 1.68 -35.65 3.71
N GLN A 404 1.11 -36.82 3.43
CA GLN A 404 1.63 -38.13 3.84
C GLN A 404 2.53 -38.80 2.78
N ALA A 405 2.73 -38.19 1.61
CA ALA A 405 3.61 -38.76 0.62
C ALA A 405 5.07 -38.60 1.03
N ASP A 406 5.90 -39.59 0.70
CA ASP A 406 7.34 -39.55 0.90
C ASP A 406 7.96 -38.41 0.09
N VAL A 407 8.96 -37.73 0.67
CA VAL A 407 9.80 -36.79 -0.06
C VAL A 407 10.87 -37.57 -0.79
N ASN A 408 10.81 -37.59 -2.11
CA ASN A 408 11.87 -38.16 -2.94
C ASN A 408 13.07 -37.21 -3.01
N ARG A 409 14.28 -37.76 -3.21
CA ARG A 409 15.52 -36.97 -3.28
C ARG A 409 15.50 -35.86 -4.34
N GLN A 410 14.84 -36.09 -5.48
CA GLN A 410 14.66 -35.05 -6.50
C GLN A 410 13.71 -33.92 -6.07
N ASP A 411 12.68 -34.23 -5.27
CA ASP A 411 11.74 -33.23 -4.76
C ASP A 411 12.41 -32.41 -3.66
N MET A 412 13.25 -33.05 -2.84
CA MET A 412 14.14 -32.36 -1.90
C MET A 412 15.03 -31.34 -2.61
N ALA A 413 15.61 -31.69 -3.77
CA ALA A 413 16.42 -30.75 -4.53
C ALA A 413 15.65 -29.48 -4.92
N ALA A 414 14.41 -29.65 -5.39
CA ALA A 414 13.53 -28.52 -5.71
C ALA A 414 13.23 -27.65 -4.48
N PHE A 415 12.93 -28.27 -3.33
CA PHE A 415 12.67 -27.53 -2.09
C PHE A 415 13.87 -26.73 -1.63
N LEU A 416 15.06 -27.32 -1.60
CA LEU A 416 16.27 -26.63 -1.12
C LEU A 416 16.71 -25.51 -2.06
N TYR A 417 16.61 -25.71 -3.39
CA TYR A 417 16.90 -24.66 -4.36
C TYR A 417 15.99 -23.44 -4.18
N ARG A 418 14.68 -23.67 -3.99
CA ARG A 418 13.71 -22.59 -3.79
C ARG A 418 13.86 -21.94 -2.42
N LEU A 419 14.11 -22.72 -1.38
CA LEU A 419 14.40 -22.19 -0.03
C LEU A 419 15.65 -21.29 -0.03
N ALA A 420 16.63 -21.57 -0.90
CA ALA A 420 17.82 -20.74 -1.10
C ALA A 420 17.56 -19.48 -1.95
N GLY A 421 16.30 -19.18 -2.30
CA GLY A 421 15.94 -18.02 -3.12
C GLY A 421 16.06 -18.25 -4.63
N SER A 422 16.13 -19.51 -5.08
CA SER A 422 16.27 -19.88 -6.50
C SER A 422 17.45 -19.17 -7.19
N PRO A 423 18.68 -19.31 -6.66
CA PRO A 423 19.84 -18.57 -7.15
C PRO A 423 20.09 -18.82 -8.65
N GLU A 424 20.57 -17.79 -9.36
CA GLU A 424 20.91 -17.93 -10.78
C GLU A 424 21.92 -19.07 -10.97
N PHE A 425 21.55 -20.02 -11.82
CA PHE A 425 22.33 -21.20 -12.10
C PHE A 425 22.12 -21.61 -13.55
N ASP A 426 23.22 -21.85 -14.26
CA ASP A 426 23.26 -22.25 -15.66
C ASP A 426 23.63 -23.74 -15.74
N GLU A 427 22.63 -24.60 -15.80
CA GLU A 427 22.79 -26.05 -15.88
C GLU A 427 23.51 -26.52 -17.14
N THR A 428 23.56 -25.70 -18.20
CA THR A 428 24.24 -26.05 -19.47
C THR A 428 25.76 -26.03 -19.34
N LYS A 429 26.28 -25.30 -18.36
CA LYS A 429 27.72 -25.21 -18.05
C LYS A 429 28.14 -26.11 -16.89
N ALA A 430 27.17 -26.66 -16.17
CA ALA A 430 27.43 -27.49 -15.01
C ALA A 430 27.87 -28.90 -15.42
N LYS A 431 28.89 -29.42 -14.74
CA LYS A 431 29.28 -30.82 -14.89
C LYS A 431 28.30 -31.69 -14.13
N ASN A 432 27.62 -32.60 -14.81
CA ASN A 432 26.80 -33.63 -14.17
C ASN A 432 27.68 -34.75 -13.59
N PRO A 433 27.73 -34.96 -12.26
CA PRO A 433 28.51 -36.03 -11.66
C PRO A 433 27.74 -37.36 -11.52
N PHE A 434 26.43 -37.38 -11.81
CA PHE A 434 25.56 -38.52 -11.53
C PHE A 434 25.21 -39.33 -12.78
N ALA A 435 25.47 -40.64 -12.73
CA ALA A 435 25.23 -41.55 -13.85
C ALA A 435 23.73 -41.77 -14.16
N ASP A 436 22.84 -41.50 -13.21
CA ASP A 436 21.39 -41.71 -13.31
C ASP A 436 20.59 -40.41 -13.46
N VAL A 437 21.26 -39.28 -13.67
CA VAL A 437 20.64 -37.98 -13.89
C VAL A 437 20.85 -37.57 -15.34
N THR A 438 19.78 -37.16 -16.01
CA THR A 438 19.79 -36.66 -17.40
C THR A 438 18.95 -35.40 -17.49
N GLU A 439 19.01 -34.66 -18.60
CA GLU A 439 18.17 -33.47 -18.83
C GLU A 439 16.66 -33.75 -18.75
N LYS A 440 16.23 -35.02 -18.84
CA LYS A 440 14.83 -35.44 -18.68
C LYS A 440 14.46 -35.76 -17.23
N THR A 441 15.42 -35.82 -16.31
CA THR A 441 15.18 -36.08 -14.90
C THR A 441 14.42 -34.90 -14.30
N PRO A 442 13.30 -35.12 -13.58
CA PRO A 442 12.63 -34.04 -12.87
C PRO A 442 13.61 -33.30 -11.95
N HIS A 443 13.51 -31.97 -11.94
CA HIS A 443 14.39 -31.10 -11.16
C HIS A 443 15.88 -31.20 -11.53
N TYR A 444 16.20 -31.52 -12.80
CA TYR A 444 17.58 -31.62 -13.31
C TYR A 444 18.46 -30.43 -12.91
N LYS A 445 17.95 -29.21 -13.12
CA LYS A 445 18.65 -27.97 -12.78
C LYS A 445 18.98 -27.91 -11.30
N GLU A 446 18.00 -28.15 -10.44
CA GLU A 446 18.14 -28.08 -8.99
C GLU A 446 19.07 -29.18 -8.46
N ILE A 447 19.04 -30.38 -9.04
CA ILE A 447 19.96 -31.47 -8.71
C ILE A 447 21.41 -31.08 -9.04
N LEU A 448 21.66 -30.49 -10.21
CA LEU A 448 22.99 -30.02 -10.59
C LEU A 448 23.47 -28.85 -9.74
N TRP A 449 22.56 -27.95 -9.35
CA TRP A 449 22.88 -26.89 -8.43
C TRP A 449 23.31 -27.44 -7.06
N LEU A 450 22.56 -28.39 -6.48
CA LEU A 450 22.96 -29.05 -5.23
C LEU A 450 24.34 -29.69 -5.33
N ALA A 451 24.66 -30.30 -6.46
CA ALA A 451 25.95 -30.95 -6.66
C ALA A 451 27.09 -29.92 -6.76
N SER A 452 26.89 -28.85 -7.53
CA SER A 452 27.89 -27.80 -7.71
C SER A 452 28.20 -27.01 -6.45
N THR A 453 27.23 -26.94 -5.52
CA THR A 453 27.34 -26.25 -4.22
C THR A 453 27.79 -27.17 -3.10
N GLY A 454 27.91 -28.48 -3.35
CA GLY A 454 28.32 -29.47 -2.36
C GLY A 454 27.22 -29.87 -1.37
N ILE A 455 25.98 -29.42 -1.57
CA ILE A 455 24.84 -29.77 -0.71
C ILE A 455 24.49 -31.26 -0.87
N THR A 456 24.68 -31.82 -2.06
CA THR A 456 24.59 -33.28 -2.31
C THR A 456 25.90 -33.86 -2.82
N THR A 457 26.22 -35.07 -2.37
CA THR A 457 27.37 -35.85 -2.85
C THR A 457 26.95 -37.07 -3.68
N GLY A 458 25.66 -37.42 -3.68
CA GLY A 458 25.16 -38.70 -4.21
C GLY A 458 25.70 -39.92 -3.47
N TYR A 459 25.52 -41.09 -4.07
CA TYR A 459 25.99 -42.38 -3.58
C TYR A 459 27.02 -42.96 -4.55
N THR A 460 28.25 -43.14 -4.06
CA THR A 460 29.28 -43.87 -4.79
C THR A 460 28.96 -45.35 -4.79
N GLN A 461 28.82 -45.90 -5.98
CA GLN A 461 28.55 -47.30 -6.23
C GLN A 461 29.86 -48.11 -6.16
N ALA A 462 29.73 -49.44 -6.04
CA ALA A 462 30.89 -50.33 -5.97
C ALA A 462 31.81 -50.26 -7.21
N ASP A 463 31.27 -49.88 -8.38
CA ASP A 463 32.01 -49.70 -9.63
C ASP A 463 32.66 -48.30 -9.76
N GLY A 464 32.56 -47.46 -8.74
CA GLY A 464 33.09 -46.10 -8.71
C GLY A 464 32.21 -45.05 -9.38
N THR A 465 31.09 -45.43 -9.99
CA THR A 465 30.10 -44.46 -10.48
C THR A 465 29.39 -43.79 -9.32
N VAL A 466 28.90 -42.56 -9.51
CA VAL A 466 28.10 -41.86 -8.50
C VAL A 466 26.67 -41.75 -9.01
N ARG A 467 25.69 -42.05 -8.15
CA ARG A 467 24.26 -41.94 -8.46
C ARG A 467 23.58 -40.94 -7.53
N PHE A 468 22.60 -40.21 -8.04
CA PHE A 468 21.79 -39.32 -7.23
C PHE A 468 20.61 -40.04 -6.56
N GLU A 469 20.07 -41.06 -7.22
CA GLU A 469 18.91 -41.86 -6.76
C GLU A 469 17.65 -41.01 -6.54
N GLY A 470 17.27 -40.22 -7.54
CA GLY A 470 16.23 -39.19 -7.42
C GLY A 470 14.85 -39.66 -6.93
N LEU A 471 14.49 -40.92 -7.18
CA LEU A 471 13.21 -41.51 -6.75
C LEU A 471 13.27 -42.22 -5.39
N ALA A 472 14.43 -42.27 -4.74
CA ALA A 472 14.53 -42.80 -3.39
C ALA A 472 13.95 -41.79 -2.38
N GLY A 473 13.20 -42.28 -1.40
CA GLY A 473 12.74 -41.48 -0.28
C GLY A 473 13.90 -40.97 0.56
N VAL A 474 13.84 -39.72 1.02
CA VAL A 474 14.88 -39.13 1.86
C VAL A 474 14.73 -39.65 3.30
N GLN A 475 15.76 -40.33 3.80
CA GLN A 475 15.83 -40.67 5.23
C GLN A 475 16.08 -39.42 6.07
N ARG A 476 15.55 -39.36 7.29
CA ARG A 476 15.70 -38.20 8.20
C ARG A 476 17.16 -37.85 8.47
N GLN A 477 18.04 -38.84 8.57
CA GLN A 477 19.48 -38.60 8.75
C GLN A 477 20.13 -37.98 7.49
N ASP A 478 19.69 -38.37 6.29
CA ASP A 478 20.18 -37.79 5.04
C ASP A 478 19.67 -36.34 4.90
N MET A 479 18.40 -36.10 5.26
CA MET A 479 17.83 -34.74 5.35
C MET A 479 18.67 -33.85 6.27
N ALA A 480 19.12 -34.36 7.42
CA ALA A 480 19.95 -33.58 8.34
C ALA A 480 21.23 -33.08 7.64
N ALA A 481 21.91 -33.95 6.92
CA ALA A 481 23.10 -33.59 6.15
C ALA A 481 22.79 -32.57 5.04
N PHE A 482 21.68 -32.73 4.32
CA PHE A 482 21.25 -31.77 3.30
C PHE A 482 21.03 -30.36 3.89
N LEU A 483 20.30 -30.27 5.00
CA LEU A 483 19.94 -29.00 5.62
C LEU A 483 21.15 -28.30 6.25
N HIS A 484 22.05 -29.04 6.89
CA HIS A 484 23.28 -28.49 7.45
C HIS A 484 24.20 -27.93 6.34
N ARG A 485 24.40 -28.69 5.26
CA ARG A 485 25.21 -28.21 4.11
C ARG A 485 24.57 -27.02 3.39
N LEU A 486 23.23 -26.94 3.35
CA LEU A 486 22.54 -25.75 2.84
C LEU A 486 22.87 -24.52 3.71
N ALA A 487 22.92 -24.67 5.03
CA ALA A 487 23.31 -23.60 5.93
C ALA A 487 24.76 -23.16 5.72
N ASP A 488 25.68 -24.11 5.50
CA ASP A 488 27.07 -23.81 5.14
C ASP A 488 27.17 -23.04 3.82
N TYR A 489 26.44 -23.47 2.79
CA TYR A 489 26.34 -22.77 1.51
C TYR A 489 25.86 -21.32 1.71
N ALA A 490 24.82 -21.15 2.53
CA ALA A 490 24.26 -19.84 2.85
C ALA A 490 25.14 -19.01 3.80
N LYS A 491 26.24 -19.57 4.32
CA LYS A 491 27.11 -18.95 5.33
C LYS A 491 26.34 -18.51 6.57
N ALA A 492 25.39 -19.34 6.99
CA ALA A 492 24.58 -19.09 8.16
C ALA A 492 25.45 -18.91 9.42
N PRO A 493 25.05 -18.06 10.38
CA PRO A 493 25.78 -17.90 11.63
C PRO A 493 25.79 -19.20 12.45
N ALA A 494 26.77 -19.32 13.35
CA ALA A 494 26.86 -20.47 14.24
C ALA A 494 25.61 -20.59 15.14
N PRO A 495 25.14 -21.83 15.42
CA PRO A 495 23.95 -22.04 16.24
C PRO A 495 24.15 -21.58 17.68
N THR A 496 23.13 -20.91 18.24
CA THR A 496 23.15 -20.35 19.60
C THR A 496 22.28 -21.13 20.60
N GLY A 497 21.53 -22.14 20.16
CA GLY A 497 20.68 -22.95 21.02
C GLY A 497 21.45 -23.94 21.90
N GLU A 498 20.73 -24.57 22.83
CA GLU A 498 21.29 -25.57 23.74
C GLU A 498 21.52 -26.91 23.02
N ASP A 499 22.51 -27.67 23.48
CA ASP A 499 22.78 -29.00 22.96
C ASP A 499 21.64 -29.95 23.36
N LYS A 500 21.08 -30.66 22.38
CA LYS A 500 20.03 -31.67 22.56
C LYS A 500 20.45 -32.96 21.88
N SER A 501 20.30 -34.07 22.60
CA SER A 501 20.59 -35.43 22.12
C SER A 501 19.30 -36.24 21.97
N PHE A 502 19.37 -37.28 21.14
CA PHE A 502 18.29 -38.25 20.92
C PHE A 502 18.74 -39.63 21.36
N THR A 503 17.82 -40.44 21.88
CA THR A 503 18.15 -41.74 22.48
C THR A 503 18.64 -42.79 21.47
N ASP A 504 18.32 -42.61 20.19
CA ASP A 504 18.70 -43.48 19.07
C ASP A 504 19.85 -42.90 18.23
N VAL A 505 20.53 -41.85 18.70
CA VAL A 505 21.65 -41.22 18.01
C VAL A 505 22.92 -41.34 18.85
N ASP A 506 23.93 -41.98 18.26
CA ASP A 506 25.27 -42.14 18.81
C ASP A 506 26.35 -41.81 17.77
N GLU A 507 27.62 -41.91 18.16
CA GLU A 507 28.78 -41.62 17.29
C GLU A 507 28.89 -42.51 16.04
N LYS A 508 28.16 -43.64 15.98
CA LYS A 508 28.14 -44.55 14.84
C LYS A 508 26.94 -44.31 13.93
N THR A 509 26.00 -43.48 14.37
CA THR A 509 24.81 -43.13 13.61
C THR A 509 25.24 -42.30 12.38
N PRO A 510 24.80 -42.67 11.16
CA PRO A 510 25.07 -41.85 9.99
C PRO A 510 24.60 -40.41 10.21
N HIS A 511 25.45 -39.44 9.86
CA HIS A 511 25.14 -38.01 10.01
C HIS A 511 24.88 -37.55 11.46
N ALA A 512 25.44 -38.22 12.47
CA ALA A 512 25.25 -37.86 13.89
C ALA A 512 25.57 -36.38 14.20
N GLU A 513 26.64 -35.83 13.61
CA GLU A 513 27.00 -34.42 13.77
C GLU A 513 25.96 -33.47 13.15
N ASP A 514 25.46 -33.79 11.96
CA ASP A 514 24.42 -33.03 11.28
C ASP A 514 23.11 -33.05 12.09
N ILE A 515 22.76 -34.21 12.66
CA ILE A 515 21.58 -34.37 13.51
C ILE A 515 21.70 -33.52 14.79
N ALA A 516 22.87 -33.55 15.44
CA ALA A 516 23.12 -32.73 16.63
C ALA A 516 23.04 -31.23 16.30
N TRP A 517 23.57 -30.81 15.16
CA TRP A 517 23.47 -29.42 14.70
C TRP A 517 22.01 -29.02 14.44
N LEU A 518 21.20 -29.88 13.81
CA LEU A 518 19.77 -29.61 13.58
C LEU A 518 19.01 -29.47 14.90
N ALA A 519 19.39 -30.24 15.92
CA ALA A 519 18.77 -30.16 17.24
C ALA A 519 19.14 -28.84 17.93
N LYS A 520 20.42 -28.45 17.86
CA LYS A 520 20.93 -27.21 18.45
C LYS A 520 20.37 -25.95 17.80
N THR A 521 20.08 -25.99 16.51
CA THR A 521 19.40 -24.90 15.77
C THR A 521 17.88 -24.86 16.00
N GLY A 522 17.31 -25.85 16.68
CA GLY A 522 15.86 -25.99 16.84
C GLY A 522 15.11 -26.35 15.56
N VAL A 523 15.82 -26.78 14.51
CA VAL A 523 15.22 -27.23 13.25
C VAL A 523 14.49 -28.55 13.46
N THR A 524 15.08 -29.46 14.23
CA THR A 524 14.43 -30.71 14.65
C THR A 524 14.16 -30.73 16.14
N THR A 525 12.97 -31.23 16.50
CA THR A 525 12.57 -31.46 17.89
C THR A 525 12.67 -32.93 18.29
N GLY A 526 12.88 -33.84 17.34
CA GLY A 526 12.70 -35.29 17.52
C GLY A 526 11.22 -35.68 17.68
N TYR A 527 11.01 -36.97 17.92
CA TYR A 527 9.71 -37.54 18.29
C TYR A 527 9.48 -37.44 19.80
N GLU A 528 8.22 -37.56 20.22
CA GLU A 528 7.83 -37.47 21.63
C GLU A 528 8.47 -38.56 22.51
N ASP A 529 8.84 -39.69 21.91
CA ASP A 529 9.54 -40.81 22.59
C ASP A 529 11.03 -40.54 22.84
N GLY A 530 11.54 -39.37 22.44
CA GLY A 530 12.94 -38.98 22.61
C GLY A 530 13.86 -39.42 21.47
N THR A 531 13.32 -40.06 20.43
CA THR A 531 14.10 -40.51 19.26
C THR A 531 14.17 -39.46 18.15
N PHE A 532 15.20 -39.54 17.31
CA PHE A 532 15.29 -38.80 16.05
C PHE A 532 14.62 -39.57 14.90
N GLY A 533 14.71 -40.90 14.90
CA GLY A 533 14.18 -41.79 13.87
C GLY A 533 14.96 -41.73 12.56
N GLY A 534 16.30 -41.78 12.61
CA GLY A 534 17.18 -41.47 11.47
C GLY A 534 16.88 -42.20 10.15
N SER A 535 16.49 -43.48 10.23
CA SER A 535 16.17 -44.31 9.05
C SER A 535 14.74 -44.15 8.51
N ARG A 536 13.87 -43.39 9.19
CA ARG A 536 12.52 -43.13 8.71
C ARG A 536 12.57 -42.20 7.50
N ILE A 537 11.72 -42.47 6.52
CA ILE A 537 11.53 -41.59 5.37
C ILE A 537 10.79 -40.33 5.81
N VAL A 538 11.24 -39.17 5.33
CA VAL A 538 10.58 -37.89 5.60
C VAL A 538 9.37 -37.77 4.69
N ILE A 539 8.20 -37.54 5.28
CA ILE A 539 6.98 -37.22 4.56
C ILE A 539 6.84 -35.70 4.35
N ARG A 540 6.08 -35.29 3.34
CA ARG A 540 5.99 -33.89 2.88
C ARG A 540 5.54 -32.91 3.96
N GLN A 541 4.60 -33.28 4.83
CA GLN A 541 4.15 -32.39 5.91
C GLN A 541 5.23 -32.14 6.97
N ASP A 542 6.02 -33.18 7.30
CA ASP A 542 7.11 -33.05 8.26
C ASP A 542 8.24 -32.20 7.66
N MET A 543 8.48 -32.38 6.35
CA MET A 543 9.41 -31.54 5.60
C MET A 543 9.04 -30.05 5.68
N ALA A 544 7.75 -29.72 5.60
CA ALA A 544 7.30 -28.33 5.72
C ALA A 544 7.73 -27.70 7.04
N ALA A 545 7.58 -28.43 8.15
CA ALA A 545 8.04 -27.96 9.46
C ALA A 545 9.57 -27.78 9.52
N PHE A 546 10.34 -28.71 8.96
CA PHE A 546 11.81 -28.58 8.91
C PHE A 546 12.25 -27.36 8.09
N LEU A 547 11.69 -27.16 6.90
CA LEU A 547 12.06 -26.06 6.01
C LEU A 547 11.66 -24.69 6.58
N GLN A 548 10.49 -24.58 7.20
CA GLN A 548 10.08 -23.34 7.88
C GLN A 548 11.04 -23.01 9.02
N ARG A 549 11.37 -23.96 9.89
CA ARG A 549 12.32 -23.74 11.00
C ARG A 549 13.73 -23.46 10.51
N MET A 550 14.16 -24.08 9.41
CA MET A 550 15.42 -23.72 8.75
C MET A 550 15.42 -22.25 8.34
N LYS A 551 14.33 -21.75 7.74
CA LYS A 551 14.24 -20.33 7.38
C LYS A 551 14.27 -19.42 8.60
N THR A 552 13.47 -19.72 9.62
CA THR A 552 13.30 -18.84 10.79
C THR A 552 14.52 -18.84 11.71
N ASN A 553 15.13 -20.01 11.96
CA ASN A 553 16.15 -20.14 12.99
C ASN A 553 17.57 -20.00 12.43
N VAL A 554 17.78 -20.33 11.14
CA VAL A 554 19.13 -20.46 10.56
C VAL A 554 19.36 -19.46 9.43
N LEU A 555 18.50 -19.43 8.41
CA LEU A 555 18.72 -18.68 7.16
C LEU A 555 18.21 -17.23 7.23
N LYS A 556 18.53 -16.53 8.32
CA LYS A 556 18.10 -15.15 8.60
C LYS A 556 18.62 -14.15 7.59
#